data_AF-A0A1H8WYZ4-F1
#
_entry.id   AF-A0A1H8WYZ4-F1
#
_cell.length_a   1.000
_cell.length_b   1.000
_cell.length_c   1.000
_cell.angle_alpha   90.00
_cell.angle_beta   90.00
_cell.angle_gamma   90.00
#
_symmetry.space_group_name_H-M   'P 1'
#
loop_
_entity.id
_entity.type
_entity.pdbx_description
1 polymer ?
#
loop_
_entity_poly.entity_id
_entity_poly.type
_entity_poly.pdbx_seq_one_letter_code
_entity_poly.pdbx_strand_id
1 'polypeptide(L)'
;MQCVVVPRLAPLFVTHTLTINGPECRIDAEGYQTDEHIRCKATANGDKLDVSFVSFKDGGMNNQFGKKIYTANQPLFALTKKGNAIATTWQGYSKNDIDTAGPPTFRKQAGSR
;
A
#
# COMPACT_ATOMS: atom_id res chain seq x y z
N MET A 1 -8.79 -8.07 5.75
CA MET A 1 -8.90 -6.67 6.26
C MET A 1 -8.60 -5.71 5.12
N GLN A 2 -9.34 -4.60 5.00
CA GLN A 2 -9.16 -3.61 3.94
C GLN A 2 -8.77 -2.25 4.53
N CYS A 3 -7.79 -1.59 3.93
CA CYS A 3 -7.36 -0.23 4.27
C CYS A 3 -7.34 0.65 3.01
N VAL A 4 -7.74 1.92 3.14
CA VAL A 4 -7.78 2.87 2.02
C VAL A 4 -7.05 4.16 2.38
N VAL A 5 -6.31 4.74 1.44
CA VAL A 5 -5.72 6.08 1.58
C VAL A 5 -6.78 7.16 1.31
N VAL A 6 -6.98 8.09 2.25
CA VAL A 6 -7.95 9.20 2.09
C VAL A 6 -7.20 10.52 1.79
N PRO A 7 -7.29 11.09 0.58
CA PRO A 7 -6.65 12.36 0.26
C PRO A 7 -7.33 13.53 0.99
N ARG A 8 -6.55 14.48 1.52
CA ARG A 8 -7.08 15.62 2.29
C ARG A 8 -7.46 16.82 1.41
N LEU A 9 -6.78 17.09 0.30
CA LEU A 9 -7.04 18.18 -0.67
C LEU A 9 -6.35 17.86 -2.03
N ALA A 10 -6.95 18.25 -3.17
CA ALA A 10 -6.41 18.37 -4.57
C ALA A 10 -6.66 17.23 -5.62
N PRO A 11 -6.73 17.56 -6.93
CA PRO A 11 -7.66 16.98 -7.92
C PRO A 11 -7.07 15.90 -8.87
N LEU A 12 -6.28 14.96 -8.33
CA LEU A 12 -5.96 13.71 -9.04
C LEU A 12 -6.25 12.55 -8.09
N PHE A 13 -7.45 11.98 -8.21
CA PHE A 13 -7.99 10.94 -7.35
C PHE A 13 -7.32 9.60 -7.64
N VAL A 14 -6.10 9.36 -7.13
CA VAL A 14 -5.57 7.99 -7.07
C VAL A 14 -5.94 7.38 -5.74
N THR A 15 -6.93 6.50 -5.77
CA THR A 15 -7.36 5.73 -4.61
C THR A 15 -6.42 4.54 -4.45
N HIS A 16 -5.84 4.41 -3.26
CA HIS A 16 -4.97 3.28 -2.92
C HIS A 16 -5.71 2.37 -1.94
N THR A 17 -5.97 1.15 -2.36
CA THR A 17 -6.64 0.12 -1.57
C THR A 17 -5.65 -0.98 -1.25
N LEU A 18 -5.44 -1.24 0.05
CA LEU A 18 -4.71 -2.40 0.54
C LEU A 18 -5.69 -3.45 1.04
N THR A 19 -5.67 -4.62 0.42
CA THR A 19 -6.44 -5.80 0.83
C THR A 19 -5.52 -6.85 1.40
N ILE A 20 -5.83 -7.37 2.59
CA ILE A 20 -4.98 -8.30 3.36
C ILE A 20 -5.76 -9.57 3.69
N ASN A 21 -5.22 -10.71 3.24
CA ASN A 21 -5.77 -12.06 3.40
C ASN A 21 -4.67 -12.99 3.95
N GLY A 22 -4.55 -13.05 5.28
CA GLY A 22 -3.45 -13.78 5.92
C GLY A 22 -2.09 -13.14 5.57
N PRO A 23 -1.07 -13.92 5.15
CA PRO A 23 0.23 -13.37 4.74
C PRO A 23 0.21 -12.74 3.35
N GLU A 24 -0.83 -12.98 2.55
CA GLU A 24 -0.97 -12.42 1.21
C GLU A 24 -1.68 -11.07 1.26
N CYS A 25 -1.24 -10.15 0.43
CA CYS A 25 -1.93 -8.88 0.24
C CYS A 25 -1.92 -8.41 -1.21
N ARG A 26 -2.80 -7.46 -1.49
CA ARG A 26 -2.90 -6.78 -2.77
C ARG A 26 -2.99 -5.28 -2.54
N ILE A 27 -2.25 -4.52 -3.33
CA ILE A 27 -2.35 -3.07 -3.42
C ILE A 27 -2.93 -2.74 -4.79
N ASP A 28 -4.03 -2.00 -4.78
CA ASP A 28 -4.67 -1.44 -5.98
C ASP A 28 -4.57 0.07 -5.92
N ALA A 29 -3.92 0.68 -6.90
CA ALA A 29 -3.86 2.11 -7.09
C ALA A 29 -4.59 2.48 -8.38
N GLU A 30 -5.77 3.08 -8.23
CA GLU A 30 -6.68 3.36 -9.34
C GLU A 30 -7.02 4.86 -9.35
N GLY A 31 -6.89 5.49 -10.52
CA GLY A 31 -7.14 6.92 -10.69
C GLY A 31 -6.83 7.43 -12.09
N TYR A 32 -6.77 8.76 -12.24
CA TYR A 32 -6.44 9.36 -13.54
C TYR A 32 -5.05 8.91 -14.02
N GLN A 33 -5.02 8.24 -15.17
CA GLN A 33 -3.82 7.62 -15.77
C GLN A 33 -3.07 6.63 -14.86
N THR A 34 -3.70 6.18 -13.75
CA THR A 34 -3.10 5.24 -12.81
C THR A 34 -3.97 4.00 -12.71
N ASP A 35 -3.42 2.87 -13.13
CA ASP A 35 -3.99 1.55 -12.94
C ASP A 35 -2.84 0.60 -12.58
N GLU A 36 -2.57 0.47 -11.28
CA GLU A 36 -1.48 -0.35 -10.78
C GLU A 36 -1.99 -1.37 -9.77
N HIS A 37 -1.61 -2.62 -10.01
CA HIS A 37 -2.03 -3.75 -9.21
C HIS A 37 -0.80 -4.55 -8.79
N ILE A 38 -0.55 -4.60 -7.49
CA ILE A 38 0.62 -5.25 -6.90
C ILE A 38 0.17 -6.39 -5.99
N ARG A 39 0.80 -7.55 -6.16
CA ARG A 39 0.79 -8.64 -5.19
C ARG A 39 1.88 -8.37 -4.17
N CYS A 40 1.52 -8.43 -2.90
CA CYS A 40 2.41 -8.16 -1.79
C CYS A 40 2.30 -9.24 -0.71
N LYS A 41 3.27 -9.23 0.20
CA LYS A 41 3.25 -10.03 1.41
C LYS A 41 3.07 -9.10 2.62
N ALA A 42 2.14 -9.45 3.50
CA ALA A 42 1.91 -8.77 4.76
C ALA A 42 2.43 -9.64 5.91
N THR A 43 3.43 -9.16 6.65
CA THR A 43 4.02 -9.88 7.77
C THR A 43 3.75 -9.13 9.07
N ALA A 44 3.03 -9.76 10.00
CA ALA A 44 2.79 -9.20 11.31
C ALA A 44 4.05 -9.29 12.19
N ASN A 45 4.38 -8.20 12.86
CA ASN A 45 5.52 -8.08 13.76
C ASN A 45 5.12 -7.21 14.97
N GLY A 46 4.51 -7.84 15.98
CA GLY A 46 3.91 -7.14 17.12
C GLY A 46 2.81 -6.16 16.68
N ASP A 47 2.96 -4.89 17.03
CA ASP A 47 2.04 -3.80 16.65
C ASP A 47 2.26 -3.26 15.22
N LYS A 48 3.18 -3.87 14.48
CA LYS A 48 3.55 -3.50 13.12
C LYS A 48 3.10 -4.55 12.11
N LEU A 49 2.75 -4.09 10.92
CA LEU A 49 2.53 -4.90 9.74
C LEU A 49 3.48 -4.42 8.64
N ASP A 50 4.45 -5.25 8.30
CA ASP A 50 5.40 -4.99 7.22
C ASP A 50 4.81 -5.47 5.90
N VAL A 51 4.76 -4.59 4.90
CA VAL A 51 4.24 -4.89 3.56
C VAL A 51 5.41 -4.88 2.57
N SER A 52 5.62 -5.99 1.86
CA SER A 52 6.70 -6.14 0.88
C SER A 52 6.19 -6.58 -0.48
N PHE A 53 6.90 -6.18 -1.53
CA PHE A 53 6.58 -6.49 -2.91
C PHE A 53 6.83 -7.97 -3.21
N VAL A 54 5.88 -8.59 -3.93
CA VAL A 54 6.04 -9.94 -4.48
C VAL A 54 6.12 -9.87 -6.00
N SER A 55 5.08 -9.31 -6.65
CA SER A 55 4.99 -9.21 -8.11
C SER A 55 3.88 -8.24 -8.53
N PHE A 56 3.78 -7.96 -9.83
CA PHE A 56 2.60 -7.31 -10.40
C PHE A 56 1.45 -8.32 -10.60
N LYS A 57 0.29 -7.82 -11.05
CA LYS A 57 -0.95 -8.63 -11.23
C LYS A 57 -0.75 -9.90 -12.06
N ASP A 58 0.11 -9.87 -13.05
CA ASP A 58 0.45 -11.00 -13.93
C ASP A 58 1.43 -12.01 -13.30
N GLY A 59 1.95 -11.73 -12.11
CA GLY A 59 2.98 -12.52 -11.45
C GLY A 59 4.41 -12.13 -11.86
N GLY A 60 4.57 -11.16 -12.76
CA GLY A 60 5.85 -10.68 -13.24
C GLY A 60 6.50 -9.61 -12.35
N MET A 61 7.77 -9.31 -12.66
CA MET A 61 8.57 -8.26 -12.00
C MET A 61 8.48 -6.90 -12.70
N ASN A 62 7.84 -6.86 -13.88
CA ASN A 62 7.66 -5.65 -14.66
C ASN A 62 6.23 -5.17 -14.53
N ASN A 63 6.03 -3.85 -14.47
CA ASN A 63 4.69 -3.29 -14.54
C ASN A 63 4.12 -3.43 -15.97
N GLN A 64 2.88 -2.97 -16.16
CA GLN A 64 2.20 -2.99 -17.47
C GLN A 64 2.95 -2.25 -18.60
N PHE A 65 3.92 -1.40 -18.27
CA PHE A 65 4.76 -0.67 -19.21
C PHE A 65 6.13 -1.31 -19.42
N GLY A 66 6.35 -2.53 -18.94
CA GLY A 66 7.62 -3.25 -19.06
C GLY A 66 8.72 -2.74 -18.13
N LYS A 67 8.41 -1.85 -17.16
CA LYS A 67 9.41 -1.30 -16.25
C LYS A 67 9.51 -2.12 -14.96
N LYS A 68 10.74 -2.46 -14.58
CA LYS A 68 11.07 -3.02 -13.27
C LYS A 68 11.26 -1.90 -12.26
N ILE A 69 10.19 -1.58 -11.52
CA ILE A 69 10.22 -0.54 -10.49
C ILE A 69 10.48 -1.08 -9.08
N TYR A 70 10.29 -2.39 -8.86
CA TYR A 70 10.52 -3.06 -7.58
C TYR A 70 11.35 -4.34 -7.73
N THR A 71 12.01 -4.74 -6.65
CA THR A 71 12.67 -6.05 -6.52
C THR A 71 11.86 -6.99 -5.62
N ALA A 72 12.06 -8.30 -5.77
CA ALA A 72 11.38 -9.29 -4.94
C ALA A 72 11.71 -9.06 -3.46
N ASN A 73 10.69 -9.14 -2.60
CA ASN A 73 10.74 -8.87 -1.16
C ASN A 73 11.12 -7.43 -0.79
N GLN A 74 11.13 -6.49 -1.75
CA GLN A 74 11.41 -5.09 -1.43
C GLN A 74 10.36 -4.54 -0.45
N PRO A 75 10.79 -3.95 0.67
CA PRO A 75 9.87 -3.30 1.60
C PRO A 75 9.16 -2.11 0.95
N LEU A 76 7.82 -2.13 0.97
CA LEU A 76 6.99 -1.10 0.35
C LEU A 76 6.59 -0.03 1.36
N PHE A 77 6.05 -0.46 2.49
CA PHE A 77 5.71 0.39 3.63
C PHE A 77 5.41 -0.49 4.85
N ALA A 78 5.30 0.16 6.00
CA ALA A 78 4.84 -0.46 7.23
C ALA A 78 3.62 0.26 7.79
N LEU A 79 2.69 -0.51 8.37
CA LEU A 79 1.59 0.01 9.16
C LEU A 79 1.87 -0.25 10.64
N THR A 80 1.78 0.77 11.48
CA THR A 80 1.94 0.64 12.93
C THR A 80 0.68 1.09 13.62
N LYS A 81 0.14 0.25 14.50
CA LYS A 81 -1.00 0.62 15.34
C LYS A 81 -0.57 1.71 16.33
N LYS A 82 -1.29 2.84 16.36
CA LYS A 82 -1.12 3.92 17.35
C LYS A 82 -2.47 4.22 17.99
N GLY A 83 -2.78 3.53 19.08
CA GLY A 83 -4.09 3.59 19.72
C GLY A 83 -5.21 3.16 18.76
N ASN A 84 -6.12 4.09 18.45
CA ASN A 84 -7.23 3.89 17.51
C ASN A 84 -6.90 4.30 16.06
N ALA A 85 -5.65 4.70 15.80
CA ALA A 85 -5.16 5.10 14.48
C ALA A 85 -4.12 4.12 13.94
N ILE A 86 -3.87 4.20 12.63
CA ILE A 86 -2.80 3.48 11.94
C ILE A 86 -1.82 4.50 11.40
N ALA A 87 -0.58 4.46 11.86
CA ALA A 87 0.51 5.21 11.26
C ALA A 87 1.06 4.43 10.07
N THR A 88 1.43 5.12 9.00
CA THR A 88 2.08 4.53 7.83
C THR A 88 3.50 5.05 7.73
N THR A 89 4.48 4.15 7.65
CA THR A 89 5.88 4.48 7.35
C THR A 89 6.17 4.05 5.93
N TRP A 90 6.25 5.02 5.02
CA TRP A 90 6.52 4.78 3.60
C TRP A 90 7.99 4.39 3.37
N GLN A 91 8.21 3.49 2.40
CA GLN A 91 9.53 3.02 1.98
C GLN A 91 9.57 2.97 0.45
N GLY A 92 9.71 1.79 -0.17
CA GLY A 92 9.78 1.66 -1.63
C GLY A 92 8.53 2.14 -2.36
N TYR A 93 7.36 2.17 -1.72
CA TYR A 93 6.10 2.57 -2.36
C TYR A 93 5.81 4.09 -2.32
N SER A 94 6.76 4.92 -1.87
CA SER A 94 6.53 6.37 -1.78
C SER A 94 6.38 6.99 -3.16
N LYS A 95 5.15 7.27 -3.61
CA LYS A 95 4.85 7.94 -4.89
C LYS A 95 4.83 9.47 -4.81
N ASN A 96 5.06 10.01 -3.63
CA ASN A 96 5.29 11.42 -3.43
C ASN A 96 6.59 11.53 -2.64
N ASP A 97 7.50 12.43 -3.00
CA ASP A 97 8.65 12.83 -2.19
C ASP A 97 8.22 13.52 -0.87
N ILE A 98 7.22 12.95 -0.19
CA ILE A 98 6.58 13.48 1.01
C ILE A 98 7.12 12.68 2.19
N ASP A 99 7.85 13.43 3.03
CA ASP A 99 8.33 13.16 4.37
C ASP A 99 7.66 11.97 5.09
N THR A 100 8.51 11.06 5.55
CA THR A 100 8.20 9.69 6.03
C THR A 100 7.62 9.64 7.45
N ALA A 101 7.18 10.78 8.00
CA ALA A 101 6.48 10.90 9.28
C ALA A 101 5.15 11.68 9.16
N GLY A 102 4.29 11.27 8.22
CA GLY A 102 2.99 11.90 7.98
C GLY A 102 1.80 11.34 8.80
N PRO A 103 0.73 12.14 8.99
CA PRO A 103 -0.53 11.72 9.62
C PRO A 103 -1.17 10.49 8.93
N PRO A 104 -2.10 9.76 9.58
CA PRO A 104 -2.63 8.47 9.12
C PRO A 104 -3.18 8.54 7.69
N THR A 105 -2.41 8.03 6.72
CA THR A 105 -2.80 7.94 5.31
C THR A 105 -3.76 6.79 5.11
N PHE A 106 -3.36 5.57 5.52
CA PHE A 106 -4.27 4.43 5.49
C PHE A 106 -5.25 4.47 6.67
N ARG A 107 -6.53 4.31 6.36
CA ARG A 107 -7.58 4.04 7.34
C ARG A 107 -8.12 2.65 7.11
N LYS A 108 -8.34 1.90 8.19
CA LYS A 108 -9.09 0.65 8.11
C LYS A 108 -10.51 0.99 7.64
N GLN A 109 -10.94 0.39 6.54
CA GLN A 109 -12.34 0.50 6.14
C GLN A 109 -13.16 -0.22 7.20
N ALA A 110 -14.14 0.47 7.80
CA ALA A 110 -15.09 -0.19 8.67
C ALA A 110 -15.75 -1.30 7.85
N GLY A 111 -15.66 -2.55 8.33
CA GLY A 111 -16.35 -3.65 7.68
C GLY A 111 -17.83 -3.29 7.65
N SER A 112 -18.39 -3.17 6.45
CA SER A 112 -19.83 -3.28 6.27
C SER A 112 -20.25 -4.58 6.95
N ARG A 113 -21.11 -4.45 7.98
CA ARG A 113 -21.77 -5.57 8.63
C ARG A 113 -22.54 -6.38 7.60
#